data_AF-A0AA39W8V7-F1
#
_entry.id   AF-A0AA39W8V7-F1
#
_cell.length_a   1.000
_cell.length_b   1.000
_cell.length_c   1.000
_cell.angle_alpha   90.00
_cell.angle_beta   90.00
_cell.angle_gamma   90.00
#
_symmetry.space_group_name_H-M   'P 1'
#
loop_
_entity.id
_entity.type
_entity.pdbx_description
1 polymer ?
#
loop_
_entity_poly.entity_id
_entity_poly.type
_entity_poly.pdbx_seq_one_letter_code
_entity_poly.pdbx_strand_id
1 'polypeptide(L)'
;MSNITKLEFAALDISGDNYLSWILDAEICLDAKNLGETIKEKNEASSHDCARAMIFLWHHLYEGLKSEYLTVKNPFELWSNLKERFNHQKTVILPNARYAWMHLRLQDFKSVYEEVVRWGTLRESVGDEGEFSEGHGGIGGGSVVEESGGDGGRESGDGGGGGGKGGDEGG
;
A
#
# COMPACT_ATOMS: atom_id res chain seq x y z
N MET A 1 7.53 -22.27 -28.38
CA MET A 1 7.59 -22.07 -26.92
C MET A 1 7.89 -20.61 -26.68
N SER A 2 6.92 -19.86 -26.16
CA SER A 2 7.10 -18.44 -25.86
C SER A 2 7.84 -18.34 -24.52
N ASN A 3 9.10 -17.91 -24.53
CA ASN A 3 9.76 -17.48 -23.31
C ASN A 3 9.10 -16.17 -22.88
N ILE A 4 7.97 -16.27 -22.20
CA ILE A 4 7.34 -15.13 -21.53
C ILE A 4 8.29 -14.80 -20.38
N THR A 5 9.20 -13.86 -20.63
CA THR A 5 9.94 -13.20 -19.56
C THR A 5 8.91 -12.65 -18.59
N LYS A 6 8.87 -13.25 -17.40
CA LYS A 6 7.96 -12.83 -16.34
C LYS A 6 8.33 -11.41 -15.96
N LEU A 7 7.41 -10.46 -16.15
CA LEU A 7 7.58 -9.10 -15.67
C LEU A 7 7.71 -9.09 -14.16
N GLU A 8 8.54 -8.19 -13.63
CA GLU A 8 8.72 -8.03 -12.19
C GLU A 8 7.45 -7.46 -11.54
N PHE A 9 6.69 -6.65 -12.29
CA PHE A 9 5.40 -6.08 -11.93
C PHE A 9 4.56 -5.79 -13.18
N ALA A 10 3.32 -5.32 -13.02
CA ALA A 10 2.43 -5.06 -14.14
C ALA A 10 2.98 -3.95 -15.07
N ALA A 11 2.95 -4.16 -16.38
CA ALA A 11 3.33 -3.13 -17.35
C ALA A 11 2.36 -1.94 -17.32
N LEU A 12 2.86 -0.74 -17.65
CA LEU A 12 2.04 0.48 -17.71
C LEU A 12 1.00 0.34 -18.81
N ASP A 13 -0.27 0.42 -18.43
CA ASP A 13 -1.39 0.35 -19.35
C ASP A 13 -1.52 1.63 -20.17
N ILE A 14 -2.04 1.51 -21.40
CA ILE A 14 -2.27 2.66 -22.29
C ILE A 14 -3.26 3.68 -21.72
N SER A 15 -4.21 3.24 -20.88
CA SER A 15 -5.15 4.11 -20.16
C SER A 15 -4.47 4.94 -19.07
N GLY A 16 -3.36 4.46 -18.51
CA GLY A 16 -2.70 5.06 -17.35
C GLY A 16 -3.34 4.71 -16.00
N ASP A 17 -4.35 3.85 -15.95
CA ASP A 17 -5.07 3.53 -14.70
C ASP A 17 -4.13 2.97 -13.60
N ASN A 18 -3.10 2.24 -13.99
CA ASN A 18 -2.08 1.70 -13.09
C ASN A 18 -0.83 2.58 -12.96
N TYR A 19 -0.83 3.81 -13.48
CA TYR A 19 0.34 4.67 -13.54
C TYR A 19 0.99 4.94 -12.17
N LEU A 20 0.18 5.10 -11.12
CA LEU A 20 0.70 5.34 -9.77
C LEU A 20 1.49 4.17 -9.20
N SER A 21 0.92 2.97 -9.30
CA SER A 21 1.59 1.74 -8.88
C SER A 21 2.83 1.49 -9.74
N TRP A 22 2.70 1.68 -11.06
CA TRP A 22 3.81 1.49 -12.00
C TRP A 22 5.01 2.40 -11.71
N ILE A 23 4.80 3.69 -11.41
CA ILE A 23 5.90 4.59 -11.04
C ILE A 23 6.65 4.06 -9.83
N LEU A 24 5.91 3.70 -8.77
CA LEU A 24 6.52 3.27 -7.52
C LEU A 24 7.34 2.00 -7.72
N ASP A 25 6.78 1.02 -8.40
CA ASP A 25 7.47 -0.24 -8.70
C ASP A 25 8.69 -0.01 -9.60
N ALA A 26 8.56 0.85 -10.62
CA ALA A 26 9.64 1.17 -11.54
C ALA A 26 10.79 1.93 -10.86
N GLU A 27 10.51 2.92 -10.01
CA GLU A 27 11.52 3.66 -9.24
C GLU A 27 12.30 2.71 -8.33
N ILE A 28 11.59 1.87 -7.56
CA ILE A 28 12.21 0.88 -6.66
C ILE A 28 13.09 -0.10 -7.45
N CYS A 29 12.61 -0.59 -8.60
CA CYS A 29 13.37 -1.53 -9.43
C CYS A 29 14.60 -0.88 -10.07
N LEU A 30 14.51 0.38 -10.50
CA LEU A 30 15.64 1.13 -11.02
C LEU A 30 16.69 1.36 -9.93
N ASP A 31 16.28 1.78 -8.73
CA ASP A 31 17.18 1.97 -7.59
C ASP A 31 17.87 0.66 -7.19
N ALA A 32 17.12 -0.45 -7.10
CA ALA A 32 17.68 -1.78 -6.80
C ALA A 32 18.71 -2.24 -7.85
N LYS A 33 18.57 -1.78 -9.10
CA LYS A 33 19.51 -2.05 -10.20
C LYS A 33 20.64 -1.03 -10.30
N ASN A 34 20.72 -0.05 -9.40
CA ASN A 34 21.63 1.11 -9.45
C ASN A 34 21.47 1.98 -10.72
N LEU A 35 20.24 2.07 -11.24
CA LEU A 35 19.87 2.83 -12.42
C LEU A 35 19.00 4.05 -12.11
N GLY A 36 18.66 4.31 -10.84
CA GLY A 36 17.79 5.41 -10.42
C GLY A 36 18.24 6.80 -10.86
N GLU A 37 19.56 7.04 -10.98
CA GLU A 37 20.07 8.32 -11.46
C GLU A 37 19.74 8.58 -12.94
N THR A 38 19.53 7.54 -13.76
CA THR A 38 19.27 7.67 -15.21
C THR A 38 17.94 8.38 -15.53
N ILE A 39 17.00 8.38 -14.59
CA ILE A 39 15.67 9.02 -14.72
C ILE A 39 15.60 10.39 -14.05
N LYS A 40 16.74 10.94 -13.59
CA LYS A 40 16.83 12.29 -13.03
C LYS A 40 17.31 13.29 -14.07
N GLU A 41 16.92 14.55 -13.88
CA GLU A 41 17.35 15.66 -14.73
C GLU A 41 18.86 15.87 -14.58
N LYS A 42 19.56 16.18 -15.68
CA LYS A 42 21.01 16.42 -15.70
C LYS A 42 21.83 15.26 -15.13
N ASN A 43 21.37 14.02 -15.35
CA ASN A 43 22.13 12.85 -14.93
C ASN A 43 23.45 12.73 -15.70
N GLU A 44 24.49 12.28 -15.00
CA GLU A 44 25.80 11.95 -15.58
C GLU A 44 25.92 10.44 -15.84
N ALA A 45 24.79 9.76 -16.06
CA ALA A 45 24.78 8.32 -16.21
C ALA A 45 25.52 7.89 -17.48
N SER A 46 26.18 6.73 -17.41
CA SER A 46 26.88 6.20 -18.56
C SER A 46 25.90 5.82 -19.68
N SER A 47 26.35 5.86 -20.94
CA SER A 47 25.56 5.38 -22.09
C SER A 47 25.06 3.94 -21.90
N HIS A 48 25.87 3.11 -21.24
CA HIS A 48 25.52 1.73 -20.89
C HIS A 48 24.36 1.66 -19.90
N ASP A 49 24.40 2.45 -18.83
CA ASP A 49 23.33 2.46 -17.83
C ASP A 49 22.05 3.09 -18.39
N CYS A 50 22.18 4.11 -19.24
CA CYS A 50 21.06 4.65 -20.01
C CYS A 50 20.40 3.59 -20.88
N ALA A 51 21.17 2.78 -21.61
CA ALA A 51 20.63 1.69 -22.42
C ALA A 51 19.94 0.61 -21.57
N ARG A 52 20.52 0.25 -20.42
CA ARG A 52 19.93 -0.72 -19.49
C ARG A 52 18.61 -0.22 -18.90
N ALA A 53 18.56 1.03 -18.48
CA ALA A 53 17.34 1.66 -17.99
C ALA A 53 16.29 1.75 -19.09
N MET A 54 16.70 2.09 -20.33
CA MET A 54 15.81 2.13 -21.49
C MET A 54 15.16 0.77 -21.74
N ILE A 55 15.95 -0.31 -21.78
CA ILE A 55 15.44 -1.68 -21.99
C ILE A 55 14.47 -2.06 -20.88
N PHE A 56 14.80 -1.75 -19.62
CA PHE A 56 13.95 -2.02 -18.48
C PHE A 56 12.60 -1.30 -18.59
N LEU A 57 12.61 0.00 -18.88
CA LEU A 57 11.38 0.80 -19.06
C LEU A 57 10.54 0.24 -20.21
N TRP A 58 11.14 -0.01 -21.36
CA TRP A 58 10.45 -0.61 -22.52
C TRP A 58 9.79 -1.93 -22.17
N HIS A 59 10.47 -2.79 -21.41
CA HIS A 59 9.91 -4.09 -21.03
C HIS A 59 8.61 -3.95 -20.21
N HIS A 60 8.50 -2.88 -19.44
CA HIS A 60 7.37 -2.57 -18.57
C HIS A 60 6.38 -1.58 -19.18
N LEU A 61 6.42 -1.34 -20.49
CA LEU A 61 5.41 -0.56 -21.21
C LEU A 61 4.47 -1.45 -22.01
N TYR A 62 3.20 -1.07 -22.05
CA TYR A 62 2.26 -1.61 -23.03
C TYR A 62 2.72 -1.31 -24.47
N GLU A 63 2.43 -2.22 -25.39
CA GLU A 63 2.92 -2.16 -26.77
C GLU A 63 2.51 -0.87 -27.50
N GLY A 64 1.30 -0.38 -27.26
CA GLY A 64 0.83 0.90 -27.79
C GLY A 64 1.73 2.07 -27.39
N LEU A 65 2.16 2.12 -26.11
CA LEU A 65 3.05 3.18 -25.63
C LEU A 65 4.45 3.07 -26.23
N LYS A 66 4.98 1.85 -26.42
CA LYS A 66 6.27 1.65 -27.09
C LYS A 66 6.27 2.23 -28.51
N SER A 67 5.17 2.02 -29.24
CA SER A 67 5.02 2.55 -30.60
C SER A 67 4.97 4.07 -30.63
N GLU A 68 4.42 4.72 -29.62
CA GLU A 68 4.39 6.19 -29.54
C GLU A 68 5.75 6.79 -29.19
N TYR A 69 6.52 6.12 -28.33
CA TYR A 69 7.82 6.63 -27.84
C TYR A 69 9.03 6.00 -28.52
N LEU A 70 8.87 5.39 -29.70
CA LEU A 70 9.92 4.64 -30.39
C LEU A 70 11.16 5.47 -30.76
N THR A 71 10.99 6.79 -30.90
CA THR A 71 12.07 7.73 -31.24
C THR A 71 12.84 8.22 -30.02
N VAL A 72 12.31 8.02 -28.81
CA VAL A 72 12.92 8.46 -27.56
C VAL A 72 14.03 7.48 -27.17
N LYS A 73 15.26 8.00 -27.09
CA LYS A 73 16.45 7.20 -26.78
C LYS A 73 17.00 7.42 -25.37
N ASN A 74 16.48 8.43 -24.67
CA ASN A 74 16.93 8.80 -23.35
C ASN A 74 15.90 8.34 -22.30
N PRO A 75 16.30 7.58 -21.26
CA PRO A 75 15.38 7.12 -20.22
C PRO A 75 14.75 8.28 -19.43
N PHE A 76 15.49 9.36 -19.16
CA PHE A 76 14.96 10.56 -18.49
C PHE A 76 13.87 11.24 -19.32
N GLU A 77 14.07 11.34 -20.64
CA GLU A 77 13.10 11.93 -21.55
C GLU A 77 11.84 11.07 -21.62
N LEU A 78 11.98 9.75 -21.75
CA LEU A 78 10.82 8.84 -21.70
C LEU A 78 10.07 8.97 -20.38
N TRP A 79 10.79 8.93 -19.27
CA TRP A 79 10.21 9.04 -17.93
C TRP A 79 9.43 10.36 -17.76
N SER A 80 10.02 11.47 -18.21
CA SER A 80 9.40 12.80 -18.16
C SER A 80 8.15 12.88 -19.03
N ASN A 81 8.18 12.33 -20.24
CA ASN A 81 7.04 12.31 -21.16
C ASN A 81 5.87 11.48 -20.61
N LEU A 82 6.16 10.29 -20.05
CA LEU A 82 5.16 9.47 -19.37
C LEU A 82 4.57 10.24 -18.18
N LYS A 83 5.44 10.94 -17.44
CA LYS A 83 5.03 11.73 -16.29
C LYS A 83 4.14 12.90 -16.65
N GLU A 84 4.44 13.61 -17.72
CA GLU A 84 3.60 14.70 -18.22
C GLU A 84 2.23 14.17 -18.69
N ARG A 85 2.23 13.10 -19.50
CA ARG A 85 1.00 12.48 -20.04
C ARG A 85 0.03 12.07 -18.94
N PHE A 86 0.52 11.36 -17.92
CA PHE A 86 -0.34 10.77 -16.91
C PHE A 86 -0.45 11.61 -15.62
N ASN A 87 0.36 12.66 -15.42
CA ASN A 87 0.11 13.62 -14.32
C ASN A 87 -1.21 14.36 -14.47
N HIS A 88 -1.75 14.49 -15.68
CA HIS A 88 -3.08 15.07 -15.90
C HIS A 88 -4.21 14.25 -15.24
N GLN A 89 -4.01 12.94 -15.05
CA GLN A 89 -4.96 12.13 -14.28
C GLN A 89 -4.89 12.47 -12.77
N LYS A 90 -3.71 12.76 -12.22
CA LYS A 90 -3.57 13.20 -10.81
C LYS A 90 -4.29 14.52 -10.51
N THR A 91 -4.27 15.48 -11.44
CA THR A 91 -4.88 16.80 -11.23
C THR A 91 -6.41 16.77 -11.27
N VAL A 92 -7.03 15.77 -11.91
CA VAL A 92 -8.49 15.59 -11.95
C VAL A 92 -8.97 14.60 -10.88
N ILE A 93 -8.24 13.52 -10.65
CA ILE A 93 -8.64 12.47 -9.70
C ILE A 93 -8.61 12.99 -8.25
N LEU A 94 -7.61 13.79 -7.87
CA LEU A 94 -7.50 14.26 -6.48
C LEU A 94 -8.61 15.25 -6.09
N PRO A 95 -8.95 16.28 -6.90
CA PRO A 95 -10.12 17.12 -6.64
C PRO A 95 -11.44 16.36 -6.71
N ASN A 96 -11.61 15.45 -7.67
CA ASN A 96 -12.84 14.64 -7.77
C ASN A 96 -13.01 13.70 -6.58
N ALA A 97 -11.95 13.03 -6.13
CA ALA A 97 -11.97 12.18 -4.94
C ALA A 97 -12.28 13.00 -3.67
N ARG A 98 -11.68 14.19 -3.54
CA ARG A 98 -12.00 15.12 -2.43
C ARG A 98 -13.45 15.59 -2.48
N TYR A 99 -13.96 15.91 -3.67
CA TYR A 99 -15.35 16.33 -3.87
C TYR A 99 -16.33 15.20 -3.52
N ALA A 100 -16.10 13.98 -4.05
CA ALA A 100 -16.92 12.81 -3.75
C ALA A 100 -16.90 12.46 -2.27
N TRP A 101 -15.74 12.50 -1.62
CA TRP A 101 -15.60 12.26 -0.19
C TRP A 101 -16.35 13.29 0.66
N MET A 102 -16.24 14.58 0.31
CA MET A 102 -16.97 15.64 0.99
C MET A 102 -18.48 15.50 0.80
N HIS A 103 -18.92 15.08 -0.39
CA HIS A 103 -20.33 14.81 -0.67
C HIS A 103 -20.87 13.63 0.15
N LEU A 104 -20.13 12.53 0.25
CA LEU A 104 -20.50 11.38 1.08
C LEU A 104 -20.65 11.76 2.55
N ARG A 105 -19.70 12.52 3.12
CA ARG A 105 -19.81 13.00 4.50
C ARG A 105 -21.06 13.87 4.73
N LEU A 106 -21.38 14.75 3.79
CA LEU A 106 -22.59 15.57 3.90
C LEU A 106 -23.87 14.74 3.82
N GLN A 107 -23.89 13.69 2.99
CA GLN A 107 -25.01 12.75 2.93
C GLN A 107 -25.19 12.00 4.25
N ASP A 108 -24.11 11.53 4.87
CA ASP A 108 -24.16 10.85 6.17
C ASP A 108 -24.68 11.79 7.27
N PHE A 109 -24.22 13.04 7.32
CA PHE A 109 -24.74 14.00 8.29
C PHE A 109 -26.23 14.30 8.08
N LYS A 110 -26.66 14.40 6.82
CA LYS A 110 -28.06 14.61 6.49
C LYS A 110 -28.94 13.43 6.93
N SER A 111 -28.50 12.20 6.68
CA SER A 111 -29.26 11.01 7.05
C SER A 111 -29.39 10.85 8.57
N VAL A 112 -28.31 11.12 9.32
CA VAL A 112 -28.32 11.13 10.79
C VAL A 112 -29.25 12.20 11.32
N TYR A 113 -29.21 13.41 10.76
CA TYR A 113 -30.11 14.49 11.16
C TYR A 113 -31.58 14.15 10.90
N GLU A 114 -31.90 13.62 9.72
CA GLU A 114 -33.27 13.19 9.37
C GLU A 114 -33.75 12.06 10.28
N GLU A 115 -32.88 11.13 10.66
CA GLU A 115 -33.19 10.08 11.61
C GLU A 115 -33.46 10.64 13.02
N VAL A 116 -32.61 11.54 13.52
CA VAL A 116 -32.79 12.18 14.83
C VAL A 116 -34.09 12.97 14.88
N VAL A 117 -34.40 13.75 13.83
CA VAL A 117 -35.66 14.48 13.71
C VAL A 117 -36.83 13.51 13.69
N ARG A 118 -36.76 12.42 12.92
CA ARG A 118 -37.80 11.39 12.86
C ARG A 118 -38.06 10.77 14.23
N TRP A 119 -37.03 10.40 14.98
CA TRP A 119 -37.17 9.85 16.34
C TRP A 119 -37.70 10.88 17.33
N GLY A 120 -37.33 12.15 17.20
CA GLY A 120 -37.87 13.25 17.99
C GLY A 120 -39.37 13.42 17.77
N THR A 121 -39.81 13.49 16.50
CA THR A 121 -41.22 13.57 16.14
C THR A 121 -42.00 12.34 16.59
N LEU A 122 -41.42 11.13 16.46
CA LEU A 122 -42.06 9.90 16.92
C LEU A 122 -42.24 9.91 18.45
N ARG A 123 -41.21 10.34 19.21
CA ARG A 123 -41.27 10.47 20.67
C ARG A 123 -42.35 11.45 21.12
N GLU A 124 -42.49 12.58 20.45
CA GLU A 124 -43.55 13.55 20.73
C GLU A 124 -44.95 12.99 20.40
N SER A 125 -45.06 12.16 19.36
CA SER A 125 -46.33 11.53 18.95
C SER A 125 -46.78 10.37 19.85
N VAL A 126 -45.86 9.71 20.57
CA VAL A 126 -46.16 8.54 21.40
C VAL A 126 -46.62 8.94 22.82
N GLY A 127 -46.38 10.17 23.26
CA GLY A 127 -46.75 10.63 24.60
C GLY A 127 -45.88 9.99 25.68
N ASP A 128 -45.59 10.75 26.74
CA ASP A 128 -44.67 10.40 27.83
C ASP A 128 -45.31 9.37 28.79
N GLU A 129 -45.69 8.19 28.28
CA GLU A 129 -46.25 7.10 29.07
C GLU A 129 -45.16 6.09 29.45
N GLY A 130 -44.49 6.30 30.58
CA GLY A 130 -43.59 5.30 31.12
C GLY A 130 -42.72 5.73 32.30
N GLU A 131 -43.33 6.06 33.44
CA GLU A 131 -42.62 5.95 34.72
C GLU A 131 -42.28 4.46 34.98
N PHE A 132 -41.04 4.07 34.69
CA PHE A 132 -40.52 2.74 35.03
C PHE A 132 -40.21 2.71 36.54
N SER A 133 -41.08 2.06 37.31
CA SER A 133 -40.88 1.86 38.75
C SER A 133 -39.71 0.91 39.02
N GLU A 134 -38.73 1.36 39.82
CA GLU A 134 -37.61 0.55 40.31
C GLU A 134 -38.12 -0.59 41.20
N GLY A 135 -38.17 -1.80 40.65
CA GLY A 135 -38.33 -3.03 41.42
C GLY A 135 -36.99 -3.45 42.04
N HIS A 136 -36.87 -3.34 43.36
CA HIS A 136 -35.77 -3.91 44.14
C HIS A 136 -35.63 -5.43 43.86
N GLY A 137 -34.58 -5.82 43.13
CA GLY A 137 -34.17 -7.20 42.91
C GLY A 137 -32.85 -7.50 43.64
N GLY A 138 -32.88 -8.50 44.53
CA GLY A 138 -31.82 -8.82 45.48
C GLY A 138 -30.49 -9.26 44.86
N ILE A 139 -29.43 -8.97 45.60
CA ILE A 139 -28.03 -9.26 45.29
C ILE A 139 -27.74 -10.73 45.64
N GLY A 140 -27.72 -11.60 44.64
CA GLY A 140 -27.22 -12.98 44.76
C GLY A 140 -25.72 -13.02 44.50
N GLY A 141 -24.92 -13.26 45.54
CA GLY A 141 -23.47 -13.35 45.45
C GLY A 141 -22.98 -14.54 44.62
N GLY A 142 -22.25 -14.25 43.55
CA GLY A 142 -21.47 -15.24 42.80
C GLY A 142 -20.02 -15.28 43.31
N SER A 143 -19.64 -16.40 43.89
CA SER A 143 -18.28 -16.72 44.33
C SER A 143 -17.40 -17.01 43.11
N VAL A 144 -16.31 -16.26 42.94
CA VAL A 144 -15.22 -16.58 42.02
C VAL A 144 -14.28 -17.56 42.72
N VAL A 145 -14.19 -18.77 42.18
CA VAL A 145 -13.17 -19.77 42.51
C VAL A 145 -11.97 -19.53 41.61
N GLU A 146 -10.83 -19.17 42.20
CA GLU A 146 -9.53 -19.17 41.55
C GLU A 146 -8.99 -20.61 41.49
N GLU A 147 -8.82 -21.17 40.30
CA GLU A 147 -7.97 -22.34 40.11
C GLU A 147 -6.58 -21.90 39.65
N SER A 148 -5.63 -21.91 40.58
CA SER A 148 -4.21 -21.87 40.32
C SER A 148 -3.72 -23.31 40.11
N GLY A 149 -3.48 -23.70 38.85
CA GLY A 149 -2.82 -24.95 38.49
C GLY A 149 -1.40 -24.69 38.00
N GLY A 150 -0.40 -25.08 38.78
CA GLY A 150 1.00 -25.11 38.39
C GLY A 150 1.48 -26.52 38.05
N ASP A 151 2.44 -26.62 37.13
CA ASP A 151 3.39 -27.73 36.93
C ASP A 151 4.45 -27.18 35.93
N GLY A 152 5.76 -27.14 36.14
CA GLY A 152 6.65 -28.06 36.84
C GLY A 152 7.59 -28.67 35.79
N GLY A 153 8.91 -28.47 35.91
CA GLY A 153 9.89 -29.24 35.12
C GLY A 153 11.14 -28.49 34.65
N ARG A 154 12.20 -28.61 35.44
CA ARG A 154 13.59 -28.32 35.08
C ARG A 154 14.13 -29.43 34.17
N GLU A 155 15.04 -29.11 33.25
CA GLU A 155 16.26 -29.92 33.10
C GLU A 155 17.41 -29.13 32.45
N SER A 156 18.57 -29.23 33.08
CA SER A 156 19.88 -28.75 32.65
C SER A 156 20.52 -29.79 31.72
N GLY A 157 21.38 -29.37 30.79
CA GLY A 157 22.18 -30.29 29.99
C GLY A 157 23.34 -29.62 29.28
N ASP A 158 24.53 -29.81 29.84
CA ASP A 158 25.84 -29.43 29.32
C ASP A 158 26.14 -29.96 27.91
N GLY A 159 26.99 -29.24 27.18
CA GLY A 159 27.61 -29.70 25.94
C GLY A 159 28.79 -28.84 25.52
N GLY A 160 29.93 -29.02 26.19
CA GLY A 160 31.21 -28.40 25.83
C GLY A 160 32.07 -29.27 24.89
N GLY A 161 33.02 -28.61 24.22
CA GLY A 161 34.20 -29.18 23.55
C GLY A 161 33.95 -29.64 22.11
N GLY A 162 34.80 -29.36 21.11
CA GLY A 162 36.16 -28.83 21.06
C GLY A 162 36.82 -29.29 19.75
N GLY A 163 37.84 -28.56 19.29
CA GLY A 163 38.74 -28.93 18.18
C GLY A 163 38.54 -28.06 16.93
N GLY A 164 39.47 -27.25 16.44
CA GLY A 164 40.92 -27.25 16.60
C GLY A 164 41.59 -27.75 15.32
N LYS A 165 42.27 -26.83 14.60
CA LYS A 165 43.37 -26.96 13.60
C LYS A 165 43.19 -25.84 12.55
N GLY A 166 44.14 -24.95 12.26
CA GLY A 166 45.56 -24.86 12.60
C GLY A 166 46.35 -24.59 11.32
N GLY A 167 47.11 -23.48 11.30
CA GLY A 167 48.27 -23.16 10.43
C GLY A 167 48.03 -23.11 8.91
N ASP A 168 48.85 -22.43 8.10
CA ASP A 168 50.07 -21.68 8.36
C ASP A 168 50.47 -20.91 7.09
N GLU A 169 51.33 -19.90 7.28
CA GLU A 169 52.42 -19.36 6.43
C GLU A 169 52.35 -19.48 4.89
N GLY A 170 52.73 -18.50 4.07
CA GLY A 170 53.67 -17.39 4.20
C GLY A 170 54.16 -17.04 2.77
N GLY A 171 54.82 -15.88 2.61
CA GLY A 171 55.49 -15.47 1.37
C GLY A 171 55.04 -14.12 0.82
#